data_AF-A0A4D9DKJ1-F1
#
_entry.id   AF-A0A4D9DKJ1-F1
#
_cell.length_a   1.000
_cell.length_b   1.000
_cell.length_c   1.000
_cell.angle_alpha   90.00
_cell.angle_beta   90.00
_cell.angle_gamma   90.00
#
_symmetry.space_group_name_H-M   'P 1'
#
loop_
_entity.id
_entity.type
_entity.pdbx_description
1 polymer ?
#
loop_
_entity_poly.entity_id
_entity_poly.type
_entity_poly.pdbx_seq_one_letter_code
_entity_poly.pdbx_strand_id
1 'polypeptide(L)'
;MTSGMYLGEIVRQILIDLTKHGLLFRGQISESLRTRGIFETKFLSHIESDRLALLQVRRILQQLGLDSTCDDSIIVKEVCGAVSKRAAQLCGAGLAAIVEKKRENRNLEHLKITVGVDGTLFKLHPQ
;
A
#
# COMPACT_ATOMS: atom_id res chain seq x y z
N MET A 1 -11.00 1.75 -0.23
CA MET A 1 -9.92 1.39 -1.18
C MET A 1 -8.71 2.33 -1.11
N THR A 2 -8.79 3.47 -0.41
CA THR A 2 -7.72 4.50 -0.41
C THR A 2 -7.14 4.82 0.98
N SER A 3 -7.89 4.58 2.08
CA SER A 3 -7.42 4.90 3.43
C SER A 3 -6.43 3.87 3.97
N GLY A 4 -5.38 4.36 4.64
CA GLY A 4 -4.27 3.55 5.19
C GLY A 4 -4.72 2.50 6.21
N MET A 5 -5.84 2.71 6.90
CA MET A 5 -6.43 1.71 7.82
C MET A 5 -6.78 0.40 7.10
N TYR A 6 -7.14 0.48 5.81
CA TYR A 6 -7.64 -0.66 5.05
C TYR A 6 -6.62 -1.23 4.05
N LEU A 7 -5.63 -0.44 3.62
CA LEU A 7 -4.66 -0.90 2.63
C LEU A 7 -3.89 -2.13 3.10
N GLY A 8 -3.51 -2.15 4.38
CA GLY A 8 -2.82 -3.30 4.96
C GLY A 8 -3.67 -4.56 5.01
N GLU A 9 -4.97 -4.44 5.28
CA GLU A 9 -5.88 -5.58 5.23
C GLU A 9 -6.09 -6.10 3.80
N ILE A 10 -6.10 -5.22 2.80
CA ILE A 10 -6.15 -5.63 1.39
C ILE A 10 -4.90 -6.43 1.04
N VAL A 11 -3.71 -5.93 1.41
CA VAL A 11 -2.45 -6.65 1.23
C VAL A 11 -2.51 -8.00 1.94
N ARG A 12 -2.92 -8.05 3.21
CA ARG A 12 -3.03 -9.30 3.98
C ARG A 12 -3.91 -10.34 3.29
N GLN A 13 -5.07 -9.94 2.77
CA GLN A 13 -5.98 -10.86 2.06
C GLN A 13 -5.35 -11.41 0.78
N ILE A 14 -4.63 -10.57 0.02
CA ILE A 14 -3.89 -11.02 -1.17
C ILE A 14 -2.79 -12.01 -0.77
N LEU A 15 -2.03 -11.72 0.29
CA LEU A 15 -0.97 -12.61 0.78
C LEU A 15 -1.53 -13.96 1.26
N ILE A 16 -2.68 -13.97 1.94
CA ILE A 16 -3.37 -15.22 2.31
C ILE A 16 -3.72 -16.02 1.07
N ASP A 17 -4.27 -15.37 0.04
CA ASP A 17 -4.68 -16.05 -1.18
C ASP A 17 -3.48 -16.63 -1.94
N LEU A 18 -2.40 -15.85 -2.09
CA LEU A 18 -1.14 -16.33 -2.68
C LEU A 18 -0.54 -17.49 -1.88
N THR A 19 -0.61 -17.44 -0.55
CA THR A 19 -0.15 -18.53 0.32
C THR A 19 -1.00 -19.79 0.11
N LYS A 20 -2.32 -19.68 -0.01
CA LYS A 20 -3.19 -20.84 -0.31
C LYS A 20 -2.86 -21.51 -1.64
N HIS A 21 -2.41 -20.73 -2.62
CA HIS A 21 -1.96 -21.25 -3.92
C HIS A 21 -0.50 -21.78 -3.89
N GLY A 22 0.16 -21.78 -2.73
CA GLY A 22 1.54 -22.26 -2.57
C GLY A 22 2.61 -21.31 -3.11
N LEU A 23 2.25 -20.07 -3.45
CA LEU A 23 3.15 -19.08 -4.04
C LEU A 23 3.94 -18.27 -3.01
N LEU A 24 3.52 -18.30 -1.74
CA LEU A 24 4.16 -17.60 -0.63
C LEU A 24 4.30 -18.50 0.59
N PHE A 25 5.32 -18.23 1.40
CA PHE A 25 5.52 -18.82 2.73
C PHE A 25 5.43 -20.35 2.75
N ARG A 26 5.89 -21.00 1.65
CA ARG A 26 5.83 -22.47 1.46
C ARG A 26 4.41 -23.05 1.58
N GLY A 27 3.39 -22.24 1.29
CA GLY A 27 1.99 -22.63 1.42
C GLY A 27 1.46 -22.68 2.86
N GLN A 28 2.24 -22.25 3.84
CA GLN A 28 1.90 -22.30 5.26
C GLN A 28 1.30 -20.97 5.72
N ILE A 29 0.00 -20.97 6.06
CA ILE A 29 -0.66 -19.79 6.62
C ILE A 29 -0.35 -19.72 8.12
N SER A 30 0.55 -18.82 8.52
CA SER A 30 0.87 -18.57 9.93
C SER A 30 -0.29 -17.91 10.69
N GLU A 31 -0.34 -18.08 12.00
CA GLU A 31 -1.32 -17.40 12.88
C GLU A 31 -1.20 -15.87 12.80
N SER A 32 0.02 -15.37 12.66
CA SER A 32 0.29 -13.96 12.39
C SER A 32 -0.43 -13.47 11.14
N LEU A 33 -0.38 -14.23 10.03
CA LEU A 33 -1.04 -13.84 8.78
C LEU A 33 -2.57 -13.85 8.89
N ARG A 34 -3.14 -14.66 9.80
CA ARG A 34 -4.57 -14.69 10.11
C ARG A 34 -5.02 -13.49 10.96
N THR A 35 -4.10 -12.89 11.71
CA THR A 35 -4.38 -11.77 12.60
C THR A 35 -4.71 -10.52 11.78
N ARG A 36 -5.90 -9.95 12.02
CA ARG A 36 -6.33 -8.70 11.37
C ARG A 36 -5.51 -7.54 11.89
N GLY A 37 -5.19 -6.59 11.01
CA GLY A 37 -4.48 -5.36 11.36
C GLY A 37 -2.97 -5.54 11.56
N ILE A 38 -2.42 -6.72 11.26
CA ILE A 38 -0.97 -6.96 11.38
C ILE A 38 -0.14 -6.09 10.43
N PHE A 39 -0.70 -5.78 9.25
CA PHE A 39 -0.10 -4.84 8.30
C PHE A 39 -0.64 -3.43 8.57
N GLU A 40 -0.03 -2.73 9.51
CA GLU A 40 -0.28 -1.29 9.70
C GLU A 40 0.27 -0.44 8.54
N THR A 41 -0.26 0.77 8.37
CA THR A 41 0.18 1.73 7.34
C THR A 41 1.69 2.00 7.36
N LYS A 42 2.32 2.06 8.54
CA LYS A 42 3.76 2.25 8.67
C LYS A 42 4.58 1.17 7.96
N PHE A 43 4.08 -0.07 7.95
CA PHE A 43 4.78 -1.18 7.31
C PHE A 43 4.73 -1.07 5.78
N LEU A 44 3.60 -0.63 5.21
CA LEU A 44 3.49 -0.36 3.78
C LEU A 44 4.52 0.71 3.35
N SER A 45 4.56 1.83 4.08
CA SER A 45 5.52 2.91 3.83
C SER A 45 6.98 2.44 3.95
N HIS A 46 7.28 1.57 4.92
CA HIS A 46 8.62 1.01 5.05
C HIS A 46 8.95 0.05 3.91
N ILE A 47 8.10 -0.95 3.62
CA ILE A 47 8.35 -1.98 2.60
C ILE A 47 8.57 -1.37 1.20
N GLU A 48 7.85 -0.30 0.89
CA GLU A 48 7.94 0.38 -0.42
C GLU A 48 9.11 1.37 -0.51
N SER A 49 9.88 1.60 0.54
CA SER A 49 11.00 2.53 0.50
C SER A 49 12.11 2.04 -0.44
N ASP A 50 12.44 2.84 -1.46
CA ASP A 50 13.48 2.54 -2.46
C ASP A 50 14.88 2.38 -1.86
N ARG A 51 15.11 2.90 -0.65
CA ARG A 51 16.38 2.81 0.07
C ARG A 51 16.56 1.51 0.84
N LEU A 52 15.52 0.67 0.95
CA LEU A 52 15.64 -0.59 1.68
C LEU A 52 16.20 -1.70 0.79
N ALA A 53 17.25 -2.35 1.30
CA ALA A 53 17.69 -3.62 0.76
C ALA A 53 16.62 -4.70 1.05
N LEU A 54 16.49 -5.69 0.16
CA LEU A 54 15.57 -6.83 0.34
C LEU A 54 15.70 -7.51 1.71
N LEU A 55 16.91 -7.52 2.28
CA LEU A 55 17.18 -8.03 3.63
C LEU A 55 16.42 -7.28 4.74
N GLN A 56 16.19 -5.98 4.58
CA GLN A 56 15.42 -5.19 5.56
C GLN A 56 13.92 -5.46 5.44
N VAL A 57 13.40 -5.62 4.22
CA VAL A 57 12.01 -6.05 4.00
C VAL A 57 11.77 -7.41 4.66
N ARG A 58 12.69 -8.36 4.45
CA ARG A 58 12.65 -9.67 5.11
C ARG A 58 12.66 -9.57 6.63
N ARG A 59 13.51 -8.72 7.21
CA ARG A 59 13.54 -8.49 8.67
C ARG A 59 12.19 -7.97 9.20
N ILE A 60 11.55 -7.05 8.48
CA ILE A 60 10.22 -6.53 8.85
C ILE A 60 9.19 -7.67 8.84
N LEU A 61 9.18 -8.49 7.80
CA LEU A 61 8.27 -9.65 7.71
C LEU A 61 8.51 -10.66 8.84
N GLN A 62 9.78 -10.94 9.16
CA GLN A 62 10.14 -11.80 10.29
C GLN A 62 9.73 -11.22 11.64
N GLN A 63 9.84 -9.89 11.83
CA GLN A 63 9.35 -9.21 13.04
C GLN A 63 7.82 -9.32 13.20
N LEU A 64 7.08 -9.42 12.09
CA LEU A 64 5.65 -9.71 12.07
C LEU A 64 5.34 -11.21 12.31
N GLY A 65 6.34 -12.05 12.53
CA GLY A 65 6.16 -13.50 12.70
C GLY A 65 5.85 -14.22 11.39
N LEU A 66 6.26 -13.66 10.25
CA LEU A 66 6.16 -14.30 8.94
C LEU A 66 7.52 -14.90 8.56
N ASP A 67 7.59 -16.23 8.48
CA ASP A 67 8.78 -16.92 7.98
C ASP A 67 8.88 -16.73 6.46
N SER A 68 9.67 -15.72 6.07
CA SER A 68 9.80 -15.25 4.70
C SER A 68 11.19 -15.53 4.13
N THR A 69 11.20 -15.90 2.85
CA THR A 69 12.40 -15.97 2.01
C THR A 69 12.67 -14.63 1.31
N CYS A 70 13.78 -14.53 0.59
CA CYS A 70 14.05 -13.36 -0.24
C CYS A 70 13.02 -13.22 -1.37
N ASP A 71 12.60 -14.34 -1.97
CA ASP A 71 11.60 -14.34 -3.04
C ASP A 71 10.22 -13.92 -2.52
N ASP A 72 9.82 -14.42 -1.34
CA ASP A 72 8.60 -13.95 -0.67
C ASP A 72 8.63 -12.43 -0.45
N SER A 73 9.79 -11.89 -0.08
CA SER A 73 9.95 -10.45 0.18
C SER A 73 9.77 -9.61 -1.08
N ILE A 74 10.19 -10.11 -2.24
CA ILE A 74 9.98 -9.45 -3.55
C ILE A 74 8.49 -9.41 -3.88
N ILE A 75 7.82 -10.55 -3.76
CA ILE A 75 6.38 -10.68 -4.04
C ILE A 75 5.57 -9.77 -3.11
N VAL A 76 5.88 -9.78 -1.81
CA VAL A 76 5.20 -8.91 -0.84
C VAL A 76 5.39 -7.43 -1.19
N LYS A 77 6.61 -7.03 -1.58
CA LYS A 77 6.88 -5.64 -2.00
C LYS A 77 6.05 -5.25 -3.23
N GLU A 78 5.96 -6.12 -4.22
CA GLU A 78 5.13 -5.89 -5.41
C GLU A 78 3.63 -5.79 -5.07
N VAL A 79 3.12 -6.65 -4.19
CA VAL A 79 1.73 -6.57 -3.73
C VAL A 79 1.46 -5.26 -3.01
N CYS A 80 2.36 -4.81 -2.13
CA CYS A 80 2.24 -3.51 -1.47
C CYS A 80 2.17 -2.37 -2.50
N GLY A 81 3.15 -2.30 -3.41
CA GLY A 81 3.22 -1.29 -4.46
C GLY A 81 1.99 -1.25 -5.38
N ALA A 82 1.46 -2.42 -5.76
CA ALA A 82 0.25 -2.48 -6.57
C ALA A 82 -0.98 -1.92 -5.83
N VAL A 83 -1.11 -2.22 -4.54
CA VAL A 83 -2.23 -1.75 -3.70
C VAL A 83 -2.13 -0.25 -3.42
N SER A 84 -0.95 0.25 -3.07
CA SER A 84 -0.68 1.67 -2.81
C SER A 84 -0.87 2.52 -4.07
N LYS A 85 -0.32 2.08 -5.21
CA LYS A 85 -0.47 2.77 -6.50
C LYS A 85 -1.92 2.91 -6.92
N ARG A 86 -2.71 1.83 -6.79
CA ARG A 86 -4.16 1.88 -7.07
C ARG A 86 -4.86 2.87 -6.13
N ALA A 87 -4.51 2.89 -4.84
CA ALA A 87 -5.07 3.81 -3.88
C ALA A 87 -4.79 5.27 -4.26
N ALA A 88 -3.55 5.58 -4.65
CA ALA A 88 -3.15 6.91 -5.11
C ALA A 88 -3.89 7.33 -6.39
N GLN A 89 -3.99 6.43 -7.37
CA GLN A 89 -4.71 6.70 -8.63
C GLN A 89 -6.20 6.99 -8.41
N LEU A 90 -6.87 6.21 -7.56
CA LEU A 90 -8.28 6.45 -7.22
C LEU A 90 -8.47 7.80 -6.52
N CYS A 91 -7.54 8.16 -5.62
CA CYS A 91 -7.55 9.47 -4.97
C CYS A 91 -7.33 10.60 -5.98
N GLY A 92 -6.36 10.45 -6.88
CA GLY A 92 -6.06 11.41 -7.95
C GLY A 92 -7.23 11.62 -8.91
N ALA A 93 -7.92 10.55 -9.32
CA ALA A 93 -9.11 10.64 -10.18
C ALA A 93 -10.24 11.44 -9.52
N GLY A 94 -10.49 11.21 -8.23
CA GLY A 94 -11.47 11.98 -7.46
C GLY A 94 -11.09 13.46 -7.36
N LEU A 95 -9.81 13.76 -7.11
CA LEU A 95 -9.32 15.13 -7.05
C LEU A 95 -9.40 15.83 -8.41
N ALA A 96 -9.06 15.14 -9.50
CA ALA A 96 -9.15 15.66 -10.85
C ALA A 96 -10.59 16.08 -11.19
N ALA A 97 -11.58 15.25 -10.84
CA ALA A 97 -12.99 15.59 -11.04
C ALA A 97 -13.42 16.85 -10.26
N ILE A 98 -12.95 17.03 -9.03
CA ILE A 98 -13.25 18.22 -8.21
C ILE A 98 -12.62 19.48 -8.81
N VAL A 99 -11.34 19.41 -9.20
CA VAL A 99 -10.63 20.53 -9.81
C VAL A 99 -11.26 20.93 -11.13
N GLU A 100 -11.60 19.94 -11.96
CA GLU A 100 -12.25 20.17 -13.25
C GLU A 100 -13.63 20.80 -13.07
N LYS A 101 -14.43 20.29 -12.13
CA LYS A 101 -15.72 20.89 -11.82
C LYS A 101 -15.60 22.35 -11.35
N LYS A 102 -14.57 22.67 -10.56
CA LYS A 102 -14.29 24.06 -10.15
C LYS A 102 -13.85 24.94 -11.33
N ARG A 103 -13.11 24.40 -12.29
CA ARG A 103 -12.68 25.10 -13.51
C ARG A 103 -13.89 25.46 -14.37
N GLU A 104 -14.75 24.48 -14.64
CA GLU A 104 -16.01 24.65 -15.39
C GLU A 104 -16.94 25.66 -14.71
N ASN A 105 -17.17 25.54 -13.41
CA ASN A 105 -18.08 26.44 -12.67
C ASN A 105 -17.63 27.92 -12.70
N ARG A 106 -16.34 28.18 -12.99
CA ARG A 106 -15.79 29.53 -13.12
C ARG A 106 -15.59 29.96 -14.58
N ASN A 107 -15.97 29.12 -15.55
CA ASN A 107 -15.77 29.32 -16.99
C ASN A 107 -14.32 29.68 -17.34
N LEU A 108 -13.35 29.03 -16.69
CA LEU A 108 -11.92 29.28 -16.94
C LEU A 108 -11.35 28.26 -17.92
N GLU A 109 -10.59 28.70 -18.91
CA GLU A 109 -9.82 27.79 -19.77
C GLU A 109 -8.73 27.06 -18.96
N HIS A 110 -8.06 27.78 -18.04
CA HIS A 110 -7.04 27.24 -17.15
C HIS A 110 -7.32 27.64 -15.69
N LEU A 111 -7.26 26.67 -14.76
CA LEU A 111 -7.45 26.89 -13.32
C LEU A 111 -6.15 26.60 -12.56
N LYS A 112 -5.59 27.63 -11.92
CA LYS A 112 -4.55 27.48 -10.90
C LYS A 112 -5.18 27.35 -9.52
N ILE A 113 -4.94 26.24 -8.83
CA ILE A 113 -5.50 25.96 -7.51
C ILE A 113 -4.47 25.25 -6.61
N THR A 114 -4.55 25.50 -5.30
CA THR A 114 -3.76 24.81 -4.28
C THR A 114 -4.68 23.92 -3.46
N VAL A 115 -4.25 22.69 -3.18
CA VAL A 115 -4.97 21.72 -2.36
C VAL A 115 -4.19 21.50 -1.07
N GLY A 116 -4.82 21.78 0.08
CA GLY A 116 -4.25 21.44 1.38
C GLY A 116 -4.43 19.94 1.64
N VAL A 117 -3.35 19.25 2.02
CA VAL A 117 -3.36 17.80 2.25
C VAL A 117 -2.82 17.48 3.63
N ASP A 118 -3.46 16.52 4.31
CA ASP A 118 -3.00 15.94 5.57
C ASP A 118 -3.30 14.43 5.60
N GLY A 119 -2.58 13.70 6.44
CA GLY A 119 -2.74 12.26 6.66
C GLY A 119 -1.41 11.52 6.73
N THR A 120 -1.28 10.62 7.70
CA THR A 120 -0.06 9.83 7.93
C THR A 120 0.37 9.03 6.70
N LEU A 121 -0.58 8.43 5.98
CA LEU A 121 -0.30 7.72 4.73
C LEU A 121 0.30 8.68 3.69
N PHE A 122 -0.33 9.83 3.46
CA PHE A 122 0.14 10.80 2.47
C PHE A 122 1.51 11.40 2.83
N LYS A 123 1.81 11.52 4.12
CA LYS A 123 3.08 12.07 4.63
C LYS A 123 4.24 11.07 4.62
N LEU A 124 3.97 9.80 4.90
CA LEU A 124 5.00 8.79 5.12
C LEU A 124 5.19 7.83 3.95
N HIS A 125 4.22 7.71 3.05
CA HIS A 125 4.32 6.82 1.90
C HIS A 125 5.32 7.39 0.87
N PRO A 126 6.28 6.57 0.38
CA PRO A 126 7.34 7.05 -0.51
C PRO A 126 6.84 7.46 -1.91
N GLN A 127 5.65 7.02 -2.31
CA GLN A 127 5.00 7.28 -3.60
C GLN A 127 3.58 7.80 -3.46
#